data_AF-A0A416VUX7-F1
#
_entry.id   AF-A0A416VUX7-F1
#
_cell.length_a   1.000
_cell.length_b   1.000
_cell.length_c   1.000
_cell.angle_alpha   90.00
_cell.angle_beta   90.00
_cell.angle_gamma   90.00
#
_symmetry.space_group_name_H-M   'P 1'
#
loop_
_entity.id
_entity.type
_entity.pdbx_description
1 polymer ?
#
loop_
_entity_poly.entity_id
_entity_poly.type
_entity_poly.pdbx_seq_one_letter_code
_entity_poly.pdbx_strand_id
1 'polypeptide(L)'
;MQSISFDEGYKEFCVNGDENRVVRFNPKDFGIVTRMQDTLSDFSDLEKKLKESTEDTFAGVLKEAEETVYEKMDKIFNSDVHDIIFNHQSPLALVGGEFLFMRVINAVIPIVESEVKKEVAESEKRMGKYTKRYVK
;
A
#
# COMPACT_ATOMS: atom_id res chain seq x y z
N MET A 1 14.83 32.08 -0.36
CA MET A 1 14.45 30.76 -0.92
C MET A 1 13.18 30.95 -1.72
N GLN A 2 13.10 30.45 -2.95
CA GLN A 2 11.90 30.55 -3.80
C GLN A 2 11.16 29.20 -3.78
N SER A 3 9.84 29.20 -3.86
CA SER A 3 9.00 27.99 -3.82
C SER A 3 8.27 27.75 -5.13
N ILE A 4 8.16 26.48 -5.53
CA ILE A 4 7.26 26.02 -6.60
C ILE A 4 6.05 25.38 -5.93
N SER A 5 4.84 25.68 -6.39
CA SER A 5 3.57 25.18 -5.81
C SER A 5 2.72 24.49 -6.88
N PHE A 6 2.28 23.26 -6.59
CA PHE A 6 1.40 22.46 -7.43
C PHE A 6 0.67 21.41 -6.56
N ASP A 7 -0.39 20.80 -7.09
CA ASP A 7 -1.08 19.69 -6.43
C ASP A 7 -0.26 18.41 -6.58
N GLU A 8 0.20 17.88 -5.44
CA GLU A 8 1.02 16.67 -5.35
C GLU A 8 0.20 15.37 -5.40
N GLY A 9 -1.13 15.45 -5.35
CA GLY A 9 -2.04 14.31 -5.42
C GLY A 9 -2.15 13.48 -4.13
N TYR A 10 -1.55 13.92 -3.02
CA TYR A 10 -1.68 13.27 -1.72
C TYR A 10 -3.11 13.32 -1.20
N LYS A 11 -3.54 12.24 -0.57
CA LYS A 11 -4.78 12.14 0.20
C LYS A 11 -4.49 11.51 1.56
N GLU A 12 -5.39 11.75 2.49
CA GLU A 12 -5.34 11.24 3.86
C GLU A 12 -6.46 10.22 4.08
N PHE A 13 -6.13 9.12 4.74
CA PHE A 13 -7.04 8.02 5.01
C PHE A 13 -6.93 7.63 6.49
N CYS A 14 -8.04 7.66 7.21
CA CYS A 14 -8.10 7.14 8.58
C CYS A 14 -8.23 5.62 8.58
N VAL A 15 -7.49 4.94 9.44
CA VAL A 15 -7.58 3.49 9.61
C VAL A 15 -8.80 3.17 10.45
N ASN A 16 -9.77 2.45 9.87
CA ASN A 16 -11.02 2.04 10.55
C ASN A 16 -11.83 3.20 11.17
N GLY A 17 -11.75 4.40 10.58
CA GLY A 17 -12.48 5.57 11.09
C GLY A 17 -11.84 6.26 12.29
N ASP A 18 -10.65 5.84 12.72
CA ASP A 18 -9.91 6.49 13.80
C ASP A 18 -9.11 7.68 13.26
N GLU A 19 -9.53 8.90 13.60
CA GLU A 19 -8.90 10.15 13.18
C GLU A 19 -7.47 10.33 13.71
N ASN A 20 -7.04 9.54 14.71
CA ASN A 20 -5.67 9.55 15.21
C ASN A 20 -4.75 8.63 14.42
N ARG A 21 -5.31 7.78 13.54
CA ARG A 21 -4.57 6.80 12.74
C ARG A 21 -4.68 7.17 11.27
N VAL A 22 -3.90 8.15 10.85
CA VAL A 22 -3.95 8.71 9.49
C VAL A 22 -2.75 8.23 8.66
N VAL A 23 -3.04 7.64 7.50
CA VAL A 23 -2.06 7.32 6.46
C VAL A 23 -2.22 8.31 5.33
N ARG A 24 -1.12 8.99 4.97
CA ARG A 24 -1.09 9.98 3.88
C ARG A 24 -0.29 9.43 2.70
N PHE A 25 -0.92 9.27 1.55
CA PHE A 25 -0.25 8.81 0.34
C PHE A 25 -0.93 9.34 -0.93
N ASN A 26 -0.25 9.24 -2.07
CA ASN A 26 -0.82 9.53 -3.37
C ASN A 26 -1.41 8.23 -3.98
N PRO A 27 -2.74 8.04 -4.01
CA PRO A 27 -3.36 6.81 -4.51
C PRO A 27 -3.31 6.67 -6.03
N LYS A 28 -2.90 7.72 -6.75
CA LYS A 28 -2.69 7.72 -8.21
C LYS A 28 -1.21 7.65 -8.60
N ASP A 29 -0.30 7.42 -7.65
CA ASP A 29 1.09 7.07 -7.94
C ASP A 29 1.13 5.69 -8.60
N PHE A 30 1.35 5.61 -9.92
CA PHE A 30 1.48 4.32 -10.60
C PHE A 30 2.56 3.41 -10.01
N GLY A 31 3.58 3.97 -9.35
CA GLY A 31 4.59 3.22 -8.63
C GLY A 31 4.05 2.49 -7.40
N ILE A 32 2.92 2.91 -6.82
CA ILE A 32 2.29 2.17 -5.71
C ILE A 32 1.82 0.79 -6.17
N VAL A 33 1.37 0.68 -7.43
CA VAL A 33 0.89 -0.57 -8.01
C VAL A 33 2.02 -1.58 -8.12
N THR A 34 3.19 -1.16 -8.61
CA THR A 34 4.37 -2.03 -8.72
C THR A 34 4.87 -2.45 -7.34
N ARG A 35 4.93 -1.51 -6.38
CA ARG A 35 5.35 -1.81 -5.00
C ARG A 35 4.40 -2.79 -4.29
N MET A 36 3.09 -2.69 -4.55
CA MET A 36 2.11 -3.66 -4.04
C MET A 36 2.30 -5.05 -4.68
N GLN A 37 2.54 -5.14 -5.99
CA GLN A 37 2.77 -6.41 -6.68
C GLN A 37 4.04 -7.11 -6.20
N ASP A 38 5.13 -6.37 -6.04
CA ASP A 38 6.39 -6.89 -5.49
C ASP A 38 6.17 -7.45 -4.08
N THR A 39 5.47 -6.67 -3.23
CA THR A 39 5.18 -7.03 -1.85
C THR A 39 4.29 -8.29 -1.73
N LEU A 40 3.27 -8.42 -2.58
CA LEU A 40 2.42 -9.61 -2.61
C LEU A 40 3.21 -10.89 -2.96
N SER A 41 4.21 -10.76 -3.85
CA SER A 41 5.09 -11.88 -4.20
C SER A 41 5.95 -12.30 -3.01
N ASP A 42 6.56 -11.34 -2.32
CA ASP A 42 7.36 -11.59 -1.12
C ASP A 42 6.53 -12.23 0.01
N PHE A 43 5.27 -11.83 0.15
CA PHE A 43 4.36 -12.36 1.16
C PHE A 43 3.92 -13.80 0.90
N SER A 44 3.76 -14.20 -0.38
CA SER A 44 3.54 -15.60 -0.74
C SER A 44 4.71 -16.48 -0.28
N ASP A 45 5.95 -16.01 -0.42
CA ASP A 45 7.12 -16.77 0.00
C ASP A 45 7.28 -16.81 1.52
N LEU A 46 6.93 -15.72 2.20
CA LEU A 46 6.84 -15.65 3.65
C LEU A 46 5.81 -16.63 4.21
N GLU A 47 4.63 -16.74 3.58
CA GLU A 47 3.60 -17.70 4.00
C GLU A 47 4.09 -19.15 3.88
N LYS A 48 4.84 -19.48 2.82
CA LYS A 48 5.47 -20.80 2.68
C LYS A 48 6.48 -21.07 3.80
N LYS A 49 7.36 -20.10 4.10
CA LYS A 49 8.34 -20.23 5.19
C LYS A 49 7.67 -20.46 6.54
N LEU A 50 6.58 -19.75 6.83
CA LEU A 50 5.81 -19.96 8.07
C LEU A 50 5.20 -21.37 8.12
N LYS A 51 4.66 -21.89 7.00
CA LYS A 51 4.09 -23.25 6.92
C LYS A 51 5.14 -24.36 7.03
N GLU A 52 6.34 -24.13 6.53
CA GLU A 52 7.44 -25.11 6.53
C GLU A 52 8.27 -25.09 7.83
N SER A 53 8.08 -24.07 8.68
CA SER A 53 8.79 -23.95 9.94
C SER A 53 8.44 -25.07 10.93
N THR A 54 9.43 -25.48 11.71
CA THR A 54 9.30 -26.47 12.80
C THR A 54 9.09 -25.76 14.13
N GLU A 55 8.67 -26.48 15.18
CA GLU A 55 8.51 -25.90 16.53
C GLU A 55 9.76 -25.15 17.01
N ASP A 56 10.95 -25.70 16.76
CA ASP A 56 12.24 -25.11 17.16
C ASP A 56 12.60 -23.84 16.38
N THR A 57 12.10 -23.67 15.15
CA THR A 57 12.42 -22.54 14.27
C THR A 57 11.31 -21.51 14.18
N PHE A 58 10.09 -21.87 14.59
CA PHE A 58 8.87 -21.09 14.42
C PHE A 58 9.01 -19.67 14.97
N ALA A 59 9.54 -19.51 16.19
CA ALA A 59 9.68 -18.19 16.81
C ALA A 59 10.64 -17.27 16.04
N GLY A 60 11.74 -17.82 15.49
CA GLY A 60 12.69 -17.07 14.67
C GLY A 60 12.08 -16.66 13.34
N VAL A 61 11.44 -17.61 12.65
CA VAL A 61 10.75 -17.34 11.37
C VAL A 61 9.62 -16.33 11.55
N LEU A 62 8.86 -16.41 12.65
CA LEU A 62 7.79 -15.46 12.94
C LEU A 62 8.33 -14.03 13.12
N LYS A 63 9.44 -13.87 13.83
CA LYS A 63 10.08 -12.57 14.03
C LYS A 63 10.58 -11.98 12.71
N GLU A 64 11.30 -12.78 11.91
CA GLU A 64 11.79 -12.35 10.59
C GLU A 64 10.63 -11.97 9.65
N ALA A 65 9.55 -12.75 9.69
CA ALA A 65 8.35 -12.49 8.92
C ALA A 65 7.68 -11.17 9.36
N GLU A 66 7.59 -10.91 10.65
CA GLU A 66 7.03 -9.67 11.19
C GLU A 66 7.84 -8.44 10.75
N GLU A 67 9.16 -8.47 10.89
CA GLU A 67 10.07 -7.41 10.43
C GLU A 67 9.95 -7.19 8.92
N THR A 68 9.90 -8.27 8.13
CA THR A 68 9.71 -8.20 6.68
C THR A 68 8.39 -7.52 6.33
N VAL A 69 7.30 -7.85 7.03
CA VAL A 69 6.00 -7.25 6.73
C VAL A 69 6.00 -5.75 7.05
N TYR A 70 6.62 -5.31 8.14
CA TYR A 70 6.76 -3.89 8.46
C TYR A 70 7.51 -3.14 7.35
N GLU A 71 8.69 -3.62 6.94
CA GLU A 71 9.48 -3.00 5.87
C GLU A 71 8.72 -2.90 4.55
N LYS A 72 8.00 -3.98 4.18
CA LYS A 72 7.25 -4.00 2.92
C LYS A 72 6.04 -3.09 2.96
N MET A 73 5.35 -3.01 4.10
CA MET A 73 4.25 -2.08 4.28
C MET A 73 4.73 -0.64 4.13
N ASP A 74 5.82 -0.26 4.78
CA ASP A 74 6.37 1.10 4.63
C ASP A 74 6.82 1.38 3.20
N LYS A 75 7.42 0.38 2.54
CA LYS A 75 7.82 0.48 1.14
C LYS A 75 6.64 0.72 0.21
N ILE A 76 5.48 0.10 0.42
CA ILE A 76 4.28 0.37 -0.41
C ILE A 76 3.98 1.86 -0.42
N PHE A 77 3.98 2.49 0.75
CA PHE A 77 3.59 3.89 0.93
C PHE A 77 4.75 4.89 0.82
N ASN A 78 6.00 4.40 0.72
CA ASN A 78 7.22 5.20 0.86
C ASN A 78 7.20 6.07 2.13
N SER A 79 6.71 5.52 3.23
CA SER A 79 6.54 6.23 4.50
C SER A 79 6.45 5.23 5.64
N ASP A 80 6.87 5.63 6.84
CA ASP A 80 6.76 4.83 8.06
C ASP A 80 5.28 4.80 8.51
N VAL A 81 4.54 3.78 8.06
CA VAL A 81 3.08 3.68 8.26
C VAL A 81 2.67 2.42 9.00
N HIS A 82 3.55 1.41 9.08
CA HIS A 82 3.22 0.13 9.68
C HIS A 82 2.72 0.27 11.12
N ASP A 83 3.35 1.10 11.95
CA ASP A 83 2.93 1.33 13.33
C ASP A 83 1.52 1.96 13.42
N ILE A 84 1.21 2.90 12.53
CA ILE A 84 -0.11 3.55 12.44
C ILE A 84 -1.19 2.53 12.03
N ILE A 85 -0.86 1.71 11.03
CA ILE A 85 -1.74 0.72 10.44
C ILE A 85 -2.02 -0.43 11.41
N PHE A 86 -0.98 -0.98 12.05
CA PHE A 86 -1.11 -2.16 12.90
C PHE A 86 -1.39 -1.81 14.36
N ASN A 87 -1.11 -0.58 14.81
CA ASN A 87 -1.45 -0.10 16.14
C ASN A 87 -0.97 -1.05 17.25
N HIS A 88 0.33 -1.36 17.23
CA HIS A 88 1.02 -2.28 18.14
C HIS A 88 0.60 -3.76 18.04
N GLN A 89 -0.25 -4.12 17.08
CA GLN A 89 -0.54 -5.53 16.78
C GLN A 89 0.54 -6.11 15.89
N SER A 90 0.85 -7.39 16.07
CA SER A 90 1.65 -8.11 15.08
C SER A 90 0.89 -8.13 13.74
N PRO A 91 1.53 -7.83 12.62
CA PRO A 91 0.92 -7.87 11.30
C PRO A 91 0.54 -9.30 10.89
N LEU A 92 1.14 -10.29 11.56
CA LEU A 92 0.87 -11.72 11.41
C LEU A 92 -0.28 -12.20 12.31
N ALA A 93 -0.96 -11.30 13.02
CA ALA A 93 -2.17 -11.65 13.74
C ALA A 93 -3.24 -12.18 12.78
N LEU A 94 -3.88 -13.31 13.14
CA LEU A 94 -4.97 -13.88 12.38
C LEU A 94 -6.29 -13.25 12.81
N VAL A 95 -7.02 -12.65 11.88
CA VAL A 95 -8.34 -12.07 12.13
C VAL A 95 -9.33 -12.65 11.13
N GLY A 96 -10.12 -13.64 11.58
CA GLY A 96 -11.05 -14.36 10.71
C GLY A 96 -10.37 -15.36 9.77
N GLY A 97 -9.19 -15.87 10.16
CA GLY A 97 -8.42 -16.85 9.38
C GLY A 97 -7.46 -16.24 8.34
N GLU A 98 -7.41 -14.92 8.23
CA GLU A 98 -6.50 -14.18 7.34
C GLU A 98 -5.52 -13.33 8.16
N PHE A 99 -4.27 -13.23 7.70
CA PHE A 99 -3.27 -12.34 8.31
C PHE A 99 -3.69 -10.87 8.23
N LEU A 100 -3.43 -10.12 9.28
CA LEU A 100 -3.82 -8.72 9.38
C LEU A 100 -3.23 -7.87 8.24
N PHE A 101 -1.98 -8.12 7.84
CA PHE A 101 -1.38 -7.39 6.72
C PHE A 101 -2.09 -7.62 5.37
N MET A 102 -2.61 -8.82 5.11
CA MET A 102 -3.38 -9.09 3.89
C MET A 102 -4.70 -8.32 3.89
N ARG A 103 -5.35 -8.23 5.06
CA ARG A 103 -6.58 -7.41 5.21
C ARG A 103 -6.32 -5.94 4.89
N VAL A 104 -5.15 -5.42 5.27
CA VAL A 104 -4.74 -4.05 4.92
C VAL A 104 -4.57 -3.90 3.41
N ILE A 105 -3.78 -4.78 2.78
CA ILE A 105 -3.57 -4.69 1.32
C ILE A 105 -4.90 -4.78 0.56
N ASN A 106 -5.75 -5.74 0.92
CA ASN A 106 -7.07 -5.92 0.31
C ASN A 106 -7.98 -4.70 0.45
N ALA A 107 -7.83 -3.91 1.53
CA ALA A 107 -8.55 -2.66 1.71
C ALA A 107 -7.97 -1.51 0.87
N VAL A 108 -6.66 -1.51 0.61
CA VAL A 108 -5.98 -0.41 -0.10
C VAL A 108 -6.05 -0.58 -1.63
N ILE A 109 -5.99 -1.81 -2.14
CA ILE A 109 -6.11 -2.12 -3.58
C ILE A 109 -7.29 -1.38 -4.25
N PRO A 110 -8.55 -1.50 -3.77
CA PRO A 110 -9.67 -0.84 -4.43
C PRO A 110 -9.61 0.69 -4.41
N ILE A 111 -8.95 1.27 -3.40
CA ILE A 111 -8.72 2.73 -3.32
C ILE A 111 -7.79 3.16 -4.45
N VAL A 112 -6.65 2.49 -4.59
CA VAL A 112 -5.66 2.77 -5.65
C VAL A 112 -6.29 2.55 -7.03
N GLU A 113 -6.96 1.41 -7.25
CA GLU A 113 -7.60 1.12 -8.53
C GLU A 113 -8.62 2.18 -8.92
N SER A 114 -9.47 2.61 -7.99
CA SER A 114 -10.48 3.62 -8.27
C SER A 114 -9.85 4.96 -8.65
N GLU A 115 -8.78 5.37 -7.97
CA GLU A 115 -8.14 6.66 -8.20
C GLU A 115 -7.31 6.67 -9.48
N VAL A 116 -6.59 5.58 -9.77
CA VAL A 116 -5.88 5.38 -11.03
C VAL A 116 -6.85 5.42 -12.21
N LYS A 117 -8.00 4.72 -12.14
CA LYS A 117 -9.02 4.73 -13.20
C LYS A 117 -9.56 6.14 -13.45
N LYS A 118 -9.81 6.93 -12.40
CA LYS A 118 -10.25 8.34 -12.53
C LYS A 118 -9.19 9.20 -13.21
N GLU A 119 -7.93 9.09 -12.79
CA GLU A 119 -6.85 9.91 -13.33
C GLU A 119 -6.52 9.55 -14.79
N VAL A 120 -6.58 8.27 -15.16
CA VAL A 120 -6.45 7.84 -16.57
C VAL A 120 -7.54 8.46 -17.44
N ALA A 121 -8.80 8.42 -17.01
CA ALA A 121 -9.91 9.04 -17.74
C ALA A 121 -9.74 10.56 -17.89
N GLU A 122 -9.26 11.26 -16.85
CA GLU A 122 -8.95 12.69 -16.95
C GLU A 122 -7.77 12.97 -17.89
N SER A 123 -6.74 12.11 -17.89
CA SER A 123 -5.62 12.20 -18.82
C SER A 123 -6.08 12.01 -20.28
N GLU A 124 -6.96 11.06 -20.55
CA GLU A 124 -7.56 10.84 -21.87
C GLU A 124 -8.37 12.05 -22.34
N LYS A 125 -9.22 12.62 -21.48
CA LYS A 125 -9.96 13.87 -21.77
C LYS A 125 -9.01 15.01 -22.09
N ARG A 126 -7.92 15.13 -21.33
CA ARG A 126 -6.88 16.13 -21.54
C ARG A 126 -6.20 15.94 -22.89
N MET A 127 -5.71 14.74 -23.20
CA MET A 127 -5.09 14.46 -24.49
C MET A 127 -6.04 14.75 -25.65
N GLY A 128 -7.31 14.36 -25.55
CA GLY A 128 -8.34 14.66 -26.55
C GLY A 128 -8.61 16.17 -26.73
N LYS A 129 -8.45 16.98 -25.67
CA LYS A 129 -8.52 18.45 -25.75
C LYS A 129 -7.30 19.05 -26.45
N TYR A 130 -6.12 18.47 -26.26
CA TYR A 130 -4.88 18.95 -26.88
C TYR A 130 -4.70 18.49 -28.33
N THR A 131 -5.12 17.28 -28.73
CA THR A 131 -5.08 16.85 -30.15
C THR A 131 -6.04 17.64 -31.03
N LYS A 132 -7.20 18.08 -30.51
CA LYS A 132 -8.10 19.01 -31.23
C LYS A 132 -7.48 20.39 -31.53
N ARG A 133 -6.39 20.77 -30.84
CA ARG A 133 -5.66 22.03 -31.08
C ARG A 133 -4.68 21.94 -32.25
N TYR A 134 -4.30 20.73 -32.67
CA TYR A 134 -3.35 20.48 -33.77
C TYR A 134 -4.01 19.90 -35.03
N VAL A 135 -5.31 19.59 -34.98
CA VAL A 135 -6.13 19.31 -36.16
C VAL A 135 -6.81 20.62 -36.56
N LYS A 136 -6.10 21.44 -37.34
CA LYS A 136 -6.67 22.57 -38.09
C LYS A 136 -6.09 22.57 -39.49
#